data_AF-A0A8X6W1F3-F1
#
_entry.id   AF-A0A8X6W1F3-F1
#
_cell.length_a   1.000
_cell.length_b   1.000
_cell.length_c   1.000
_cell.angle_alpha   90.00
_cell.angle_beta   90.00
_cell.angle_gamma   90.00
#
_symmetry.space_group_name_H-M   'P 1'
#
loop_
_entity.id
_entity.type
_entity.pdbx_description
1 polymer ?
#
loop_
_entity_poly.entity_id
_entity_poly.type
_entity_poly.pdbx_seq_one_letter_code
_entity_poly.pdbx_strand_id
1 'polypeptide(L)'
;MPPKRRAIGRSTPQARKRRSLRASESDEQRALRLENLRVHATETRSSESSDQRVVRLETNRIRTNQIRYSETTELRERRLQNVRISTVRSR
;
A
#
# COMPACT_ATOMS: atom_id res chain seq x y z
N MET A 1 0.88 23.30 33.00
CA MET A 1 1.54 23.65 31.73
C MET A 1 1.09 22.69 30.64
N PRO A 2 0.64 23.17 29.47
CA PRO A 2 0.30 22.29 28.36
C PRO A 2 1.57 21.70 27.72
N PRO A 3 1.57 20.40 27.36
CA PRO A 3 2.75 19.75 26.80
C PRO A 3 3.13 20.36 25.44
N LYS A 4 4.43 20.61 25.25
CA LYS A 4 4.98 21.17 23.99
C LYS A 4 4.55 20.30 22.80
N ARG A 5 3.97 20.93 21.77
CA ARG A 5 3.49 20.27 20.54
C ARG A 5 4.61 19.39 19.95
N ARG A 6 4.36 18.08 19.84
CA ARG A 6 5.29 17.16 19.17
C ARG A 6 5.41 17.58 17.71
N ALA A 7 6.64 17.77 17.23
CA ALA A 7 6.91 18.12 15.84
C ALA A 7 6.41 16.99 14.91
N ILE A 8 5.29 17.25 14.22
CA ILE A 8 4.60 16.29 13.33
C ILE A 8 5.54 15.78 12.22
N GLY A 9 6.59 16.53 11.87
CA GLY A 9 7.60 16.13 10.87
C GLY A 9 8.72 15.21 11.36
N ARG A 10 8.85 14.93 12.67
CA ARG A 10 9.94 14.06 13.18
C ARG A 10 9.50 12.61 13.28
N SER A 11 10.16 11.72 12.53
CA SER A 11 10.02 10.28 12.70
C SER A 11 10.28 9.88 14.15
N THR A 12 9.36 9.10 14.73
CA THR A 12 9.53 8.60 16.09
C THR A 12 10.73 7.64 16.17
N PRO A 13 11.39 7.51 17.33
CA PRO A 13 12.45 6.53 17.53
C PRO A 13 12.01 5.10 17.17
N GLN A 14 10.76 4.74 17.48
CA GLN A 14 10.18 3.43 17.15
C GLN A 14 10.06 3.22 15.63
N ALA A 15 9.62 4.23 14.88
CA ALA A 15 9.55 4.16 13.43
C ALA A 15 10.94 4.00 12.79
N ARG A 16 11.97 4.69 13.33
CA ARG A 16 13.36 4.52 12.90
C ARG A 16 13.88 3.11 13.20
N LYS A 17 13.66 2.59 14.41
CA LYS A 17 14.04 1.22 14.78
C LYS A 17 13.40 0.20 13.85
N ARG A 18 12.10 0.33 13.57
CA ARG A 18 11.39 -0.57 12.65
C ARG A 18 11.93 -0.50 11.23
N ARG A 19 12.28 0.69 10.74
CA ARG A 19 12.94 0.87 9.43
C ARG A 19 14.29 0.16 9.39
N SER A 20 15.11 0.33 10.43
CA SER A 20 16.41 -0.33 10.54
C SER A 20 16.27 -1.85 10.52
N LEU A 21 15.33 -2.40 11.31
CA LEU A 21 15.06 -3.84 11.35
C LEU A 21 14.65 -4.37 9.97
N ARG A 22 13.77 -3.65 9.25
CA ARG A 22 13.35 -4.04 7.89
C ARG A 22 14.47 -3.97 6.87
N ALA A 23 15.42 -3.05 7.04
CA ALA A 23 16.56 -2.93 6.14
C ALA A 23 17.60 -4.05 6.34
N SER A 24 17.63 -4.65 7.54
CA SER A 24 18.51 -5.76 7.91
C SER A 24 17.83 -7.14 7.84
N GLU A 25 16.59 -7.23 7.33
CA GLU A 25 15.91 -8.51 7.15
C GLU A 25 16.64 -9.35 6.11
N SER A 26 16.82 -10.66 6.37
CA SER A 26 17.19 -11.60 5.31
C SER A 26 16.03 -11.79 4.31
N ASP A 27 16.32 -12.33 3.13
CA ASP A 27 15.29 -12.61 2.13
C ASP A 27 14.23 -13.59 2.66
N GLU A 28 14.63 -14.60 3.44
CA GLU A 28 13.72 -15.55 4.08
C GLU A 28 12.83 -14.86 5.13
N GLN A 29 13.41 -14.02 5.99
CA GLN A 29 12.64 -13.26 6.99
C GLN A 29 11.66 -12.30 6.32
N ARG A 30 12.08 -11.65 5.23
CA ARG A 30 11.24 -10.77 4.44
C ARG A 30 10.10 -11.54 3.77
N ALA A 31 10.38 -12.72 3.21
CA ALA A 31 9.38 -13.59 2.59
C ALA A 31 8.33 -14.05 3.61
N LEU A 32 8.77 -14.58 4.76
CA LEU A 32 7.87 -14.98 5.85
C LEU A 32 7.00 -13.82 6.35
N ARG A 33 7.59 -12.63 6.52
CA ARG A 33 6.83 -11.43 6.93
C ARG A 33 5.79 -11.04 5.89
N LEU A 34 6.13 -11.08 4.60
CA LEU A 34 5.19 -10.76 3.52
C LEU A 34 4.08 -11.81 3.41
N GLU A 35 4.39 -13.08 3.61
CA GLU A 35 3.41 -14.17 3.61
C GLU A 35 2.42 -14.03 4.77
N ASN A 36 2.92 -13.75 5.98
CA ASN A 36 2.06 -13.47 7.14
C ASN A 36 1.14 -12.27 6.90
N LEU A 37 1.65 -11.20 6.27
CA LEU A 37 0.83 -10.05 5.90
C LEU A 37 -0.23 -10.40 4.85
N ARG A 38 0.10 -11.29 3.91
CA ARG A 38 -0.85 -11.78 2.89
C ARG A 38 -1.98 -12.55 3.55
N VAL A 39 -1.67 -13.51 4.42
CA VAL A 39 -2.65 -14.33 5.17
C VAL A 39 -3.55 -13.46 6.02
N HIS A 40 -2.97 -12.58 6.84
CA HIS A 40 -3.75 -11.66 7.68
C HIS A 40 -4.68 -10.76 6.84
N ALA A 41 -4.20 -10.25 5.69
CA ALA A 41 -5.02 -9.44 4.80
C ALA A 41 -6.16 -10.25 4.17
N THR A 42 -5.96 -11.53 3.86
CA THR A 42 -7.02 -12.40 3.36
C THR A 42 -8.07 -12.69 4.42
N GLU A 43 -7.66 -13.00 5.66
CA GLU A 43 -8.56 -13.25 6.79
C GLU A 43 -9.36 -12.01 7.17
N THR A 44 -8.72 -10.84 7.17
CA THR A 44 -9.40 -9.56 7.41
C THR A 44 -10.48 -9.33 6.35
N ARG A 45 -10.17 -9.58 5.07
CA ARG A 45 -11.11 -9.39 3.96
C ARG A 45 -12.25 -10.40 3.95
N SER A 46 -12.01 -11.66 4.33
CA SER A 46 -13.06 -12.67 4.41
C SER A 46 -14.08 -12.36 5.50
N SER A 47 -13.64 -11.64 6.54
CA SER A 47 -14.47 -11.24 7.67
C SER A 47 -15.04 -9.82 7.54
N GLU A 48 -14.84 -9.14 6.41
CA GLU A 48 -15.40 -7.81 6.16
C GLU A 48 -16.93 -7.86 6.06
N SER A 49 -17.62 -6.92 6.71
CA SER A 49 -19.05 -6.69 6.44
C SER A 49 -19.27 -6.08 5.05
N SER A 50 -20.50 -6.15 4.53
CA SER A 50 -20.84 -5.53 3.25
C SER A 50 -20.51 -4.04 3.22
N ASP A 51 -20.85 -3.30 4.29
CA ASP A 51 -20.59 -1.86 4.38
C ASP A 51 -19.08 -1.56 4.43
N GLN A 52 -18.32 -2.34 5.21
CA GLN A 52 -16.85 -2.22 5.26
C GLN A 52 -16.23 -2.46 3.88
N ARG A 53 -16.73 -3.46 3.14
CA ARG A 53 -16.30 -3.75 1.78
C ARG A 53 -16.59 -2.59 0.84
N VAL A 54 -17.78 -1.99 0.90
CA VAL A 54 -18.15 -0.82 0.09
C VAL A 54 -17.22 0.36 0.37
N VAL A 55 -17.01 0.70 1.64
CA VAL A 55 -16.11 1.80 2.04
C VAL A 55 -14.69 1.56 1.55
N ARG A 56 -14.16 0.33 1.68
CA ARG A 56 -12.83 -0.03 1.20
C ARG A 56 -12.72 0.12 -0.32
N LEU A 57 -13.71 -0.36 -1.07
CA LEU A 57 -13.71 -0.27 -2.54
C LEU A 57 -13.80 1.18 -3.02
N GLU A 58 -14.65 2.00 -2.43
CA GLU A 58 -14.79 3.40 -2.81
C GLU A 58 -13.52 4.20 -2.45
N THR A 59 -12.92 3.94 -1.28
CA THR A 59 -11.62 4.53 -0.90
C THR A 59 -10.52 4.19 -1.90
N ASN A 60 -10.47 2.92 -2.36
CA ASN A 60 -9.51 2.48 -3.37
C ASN A 60 -9.77 3.14 -4.73
N ARG A 61 -11.03 3.31 -5.13
CA ARG A 61 -11.42 3.98 -6.37
C ARG A 61 -10.96 5.44 -6.36
N ILE A 62 -11.27 6.18 -5.29
CA ILE A 62 -10.87 7.58 -5.12
C ILE A 62 -9.35 7.71 -5.17
N ARG A 63 -8.62 6.91 -4.39
CA ARG A 63 -7.15 6.91 -4.39
C ARG A 63 -6.58 6.64 -5.78
N THR A 64 -7.12 5.66 -6.50
CA THR A 64 -6.67 5.33 -7.85
C THR A 64 -6.91 6.48 -8.83
N ASN A 65 -8.05 7.15 -8.74
CA ASN A 65 -8.35 8.32 -9.57
C ASN A 65 -7.41 9.49 -9.26
N GLN A 66 -7.10 9.73 -7.99
CA GLN A 66 -6.13 10.76 -7.59
C GLN A 66 -4.74 10.48 -8.17
N ILE A 67 -4.25 9.23 -8.06
CA ILE A 67 -2.95 8.83 -8.63
C ILE A 67 -2.94 9.05 -10.15
N ARG A 68 -4.01 8.66 -10.85
CA ARG A 68 -4.14 8.87 -12.31
C ARG A 68 -4.21 10.35 -12.68
N TYR A 69 -4.87 11.17 -11.86
CA TYR A 69 -4.96 12.61 -12.11
C TYR A 69 -3.60 13.29 -11.98
N SER A 70 -2.77 12.86 -11.04
CA SER A 70 -1.43 13.38 -10.81
C SER A 70 -0.32 12.62 -11.54
N GLU A 71 -0.64 11.72 -12.47
CA GLU A 71 0.38 10.93 -13.16
C GLU A 71 1.11 11.79 -14.20
N THR A 72 2.42 11.59 -14.34
CA THR A 72 3.18 12.21 -15.44
C THR A 72 2.81 11.56 -16.77
N THR A 73 3.08 12.24 -17.88
CA THR A 73 2.87 11.71 -19.23
C THR A 73 3.58 10.37 -19.44
N GLU A 74 4.83 10.25 -19.02
CA GLU A 74 5.62 9.01 -19.10
C GLU A 74 4.98 7.85 -18.31
N LEU A 75 4.49 8.12 -17.09
CA LEU A 75 3.83 7.11 -16.27
C LEU A 75 2.49 6.69 -16.88
N ARG A 76 1.75 7.64 -17.47
CA ARG A 76 0.51 7.36 -18.21
C ARG A 76 0.76 6.44 -19.40
N GLU A 77 1.77 6.75 -20.21
CA GLU A 77 2.12 5.94 -21.38
C GLU A 77 2.52 4.52 -20.99
N ARG A 78 3.39 4.38 -19.99
CA ARG A 78 3.80 3.06 -19.46
C ARG A 78 2.61 2.26 -18.96
N ARG A 79 1.68 2.91 -18.22
CA ARG A 79 0.45 2.27 -17.74
C ARG A 79 -0.41 1.79 -18.91
N LEU A 80 -0.62 2.62 -19.94
CA LEU A 80 -1.41 2.24 -21.12
C LEU A 80 -0.76 1.12 -21.93
N GLN A 81 0.57 1.12 -22.07
CA GLN A 81 1.31 0.03 -22.70
C GLN A 81 1.12 -1.29 -21.93
N ASN A 82 1.23 -1.25 -20.60
CA ASN A 82 1.01 -2.45 -19.77
C ASN A 82 -0.41 -2.99 -19.93
N VAL A 83 -1.43 -2.12 -19.98
CA VAL A 83 -2.82 -2.52 -20.23
C VAL A 83 -2.98 -3.17 -21.61
N ARG A 84 -2.32 -2.64 -22.66
CA ARG A 84 -2.35 -3.26 -23.99
C ARG A 84 -1.73 -4.66 -23.96
N ILE A 85 -0.54 -4.80 -23.36
CA ILE A 85 0.14 -6.10 -23.24
C ILE A 85 -0.70 -7.11 -22.47
N SER A 86 -1.29 -6.70 -21.33
CA SER A 86 -2.13 -7.61 -20.54
C SER A 86 -3.38 -8.02 -21.31
N THR A 87 -4.02 -7.10 -22.03
CA THR A 87 -5.22 -7.39 -22.82
C THR A 87 -4.92 -8.36 -23.95
N VAL A 88 -3.76 -8.25 -24.60
CA VAL A 88 -3.32 -9.21 -25.61
C VAL A 88 -3.02 -10.58 -25.01
N ARG A 89 -2.34 -10.64 -23.85
CA ARG A 89 -2.00 -11.91 -23.17
C ARG A 89 -3.20 -12.66 -22.60
N SER A 90 -4.30 -11.96 -22.34
CA SER A 90 -5.54 -12.55 -21.80
C SER A 90 -6.56 -12.92 -22.87
N ARG A 91 -6.24 -12.71 -24.16
CA ARG A 91 -7.00 -13.21 -25.31
C ARG A 91 -6.35 -14.48 -25.82
#